data_AF-A0A2B7YRS5-F1
#
_entry.id   AF-A0A2B7YRS5-F1
#
_cell.length_a   1.000
_cell.length_b   1.000
_cell.length_c   1.000
_cell.angle_alpha   90.00
_cell.angle_beta   90.00
_cell.angle_gamma   90.00
#
_symmetry.space_group_name_H-M   'P 1'
#
loop_
_entity.id
_entity.type
_entity.pdbx_description
1 polymer ?
#
loop_
_entity_poly.entity_id
_entity_poly.type
_entity_poly.pdbx_seq_one_letter_code
_entity_poly.pdbx_strand_id
1 'polypeptide(L)'
;MASNDKSPLRPSLRTHYLNYIAELNAHHTSSSPSTWQPNLSPFVSSSLAYNNQPLTRDQYTSIIASSVTQFPDLRYVPVSLVVEEDDDDGDDDEPKNGKVAARLEFVCTPKEEYKGVPGGTKIRFYEHVFYDFEDLRITRVNALFSEVEVVV
;
A
#
# COMPACT_ATOMS: atom_id res chain seq x y z
N MET A 1 -7.06 -43.62 -7.79
CA MET A 1 -5.99 -42.66 -7.48
C MET A 1 -6.63 -41.29 -7.46
N ALA A 2 -6.87 -40.73 -6.27
CA ALA A 2 -7.38 -39.37 -6.15
C ALA A 2 -6.19 -38.41 -6.31
N SER A 3 -6.21 -37.58 -7.36
CA SER A 3 -5.26 -36.50 -7.53
C SER A 3 -5.55 -35.45 -6.46
N ASN A 4 -4.79 -35.46 -5.37
CA ASN A 4 -4.82 -34.43 -4.35
C ASN A 4 -3.96 -33.25 -4.80
N ASP A 5 -4.37 -32.62 -5.90
CA ASP A 5 -3.79 -31.35 -6.36
C ASP A 5 -4.36 -30.23 -5.51
N LYS A 6 -3.86 -30.11 -4.28
CA LYS A 6 -4.08 -28.91 -3.47
C LYS A 6 -3.14 -27.84 -4.04
N SER A 7 -3.61 -27.15 -5.08
CA SER A 7 -3.09 -25.83 -5.41
C SER A 7 -3.01 -25.02 -4.11
N PRO A 8 -1.90 -24.29 -3.86
CA PRO A 8 -1.76 -23.56 -2.62
C PRO A 8 -2.93 -22.59 -2.46
N LEU A 9 -3.62 -22.68 -1.32
CA LEU A 9 -4.74 -21.79 -0.98
C LEU A 9 -4.28 -20.34 -1.15
N ARG A 10 -4.94 -19.60 -2.04
CA ARG A 10 -4.70 -18.16 -2.24
C ARG A 10 -4.95 -17.44 -0.90
N PRO A 11 -4.15 -16.42 -0.54
CA PRO A 11 -4.34 -15.70 0.72
C PRO A 11 -5.66 -14.93 0.72
N SER A 12 -6.27 -14.72 1.89
CA SER A 12 -7.37 -13.76 2.05
C SER A 12 -6.92 -12.36 1.62
N LEU A 13 -7.86 -11.51 1.19
CA LEU A 13 -7.56 -10.12 0.81
C LEU A 13 -6.91 -9.37 1.97
N ARG A 14 -7.33 -9.64 3.21
CA ARG A 14 -6.66 -9.08 4.41
C ARG A 14 -5.17 -9.45 4.46
N THR A 15 -4.84 -10.73 4.32
CA THR A 15 -3.44 -11.18 4.31
C THR A 15 -2.68 -10.61 3.11
N HIS A 16 -3.32 -10.57 1.94
CA HIS A 16 -2.74 -10.00 0.73
C HIS A 16 -2.41 -8.51 0.89
N TYR A 17 -3.32 -7.72 1.46
CA TYR A 17 -3.09 -6.30 1.76
C TYR A 17 -1.96 -6.09 2.78
N LEU A 18 -1.87 -6.93 3.81
CA LEU A 18 -0.76 -6.83 4.77
C LEU A 18 0.58 -7.20 4.15
N ASN A 19 0.61 -8.13 3.19
CA ASN A 19 1.80 -8.42 2.40
C ASN A 19 2.19 -7.23 1.49
N TYR A 20 1.21 -6.52 0.92
CA TYR A 20 1.45 -5.25 0.22
C TYR A 20 2.11 -4.22 1.15
N ILE A 21 1.57 -4.02 2.36
CA ILE A 21 2.17 -3.11 3.36
C ILE A 21 3.58 -3.55 3.76
N ALA A 22 3.83 -4.86 3.88
CA ALA A 22 5.16 -5.39 4.14
C ALA A 22 6.14 -5.08 3.00
N GLU A 23 5.72 -5.24 1.74
CA GLU A 23 6.50 -4.85 0.56
C GLU A 23 6.83 -3.36 0.58
N LEU A 24 5.86 -2.49 0.89
CA LEU A 24 6.11 -1.04 1.00
C LEU A 24 7.15 -0.72 2.08
N ASN A 25 7.13 -1.43 3.20
CA ASN A 25 8.05 -1.23 4.32
C ASN A 25 9.41 -1.94 4.13
N ALA A 26 9.60 -2.74 3.08
CA ALA A 26 10.85 -3.47 2.84
C ALA A 26 12.05 -2.56 2.57
N HIS A 27 11.82 -1.29 2.19
CA HIS A 27 12.87 -0.29 2.00
C HIS A 27 13.76 -0.08 3.24
N HIS A 28 13.27 -0.35 4.45
CA HIS A 28 14.05 -0.28 5.69
C HIS A 28 15.23 -1.26 5.72
N THR A 29 15.14 -2.34 4.95
CA THR A 29 16.22 -3.33 4.82
C THR A 29 17.10 -3.09 3.58
N SER A 30 16.76 -2.09 2.76
CA SER A 30 17.56 -1.71 1.59
C SER A 30 18.84 -1.03 2.02
N SER A 31 19.97 -1.46 1.46
CA SER A 31 21.26 -0.76 1.60
C SER A 31 21.28 0.60 0.88
N SER A 32 20.31 0.84 -0.02
CA SER A 32 20.20 2.07 -0.82
C SER A 32 18.76 2.57 -0.87
N PRO A 33 18.26 3.25 0.18
CA PRO A 33 16.87 3.73 0.23
C PRO A 33 16.50 4.72 -0.88
N SER A 34 17.47 5.53 -1.36
CA SER A 34 17.25 6.55 -2.41
C SER A 34 17.06 5.99 -3.82
N THR A 35 17.37 4.72 -4.04
CA THR A 35 17.18 4.02 -5.32
C THR A 35 16.26 2.81 -5.18
N TRP A 36 15.64 2.65 -4.02
CA TRP A 36 14.75 1.53 -3.74
C TRP A 36 13.46 1.67 -4.54
N GLN A 37 12.97 0.55 -5.05
CA GLN A 37 11.65 0.43 -5.67
C GLN A 37 10.98 -0.84 -5.18
N PRO A 38 9.70 -0.79 -4.79
CA PRO A 38 8.93 -1.98 -4.42
C PRO A 38 8.55 -2.78 -5.67
N ASN A 39 8.46 -4.10 -5.53
CA ASN A 39 7.86 -4.96 -6.54
C ASN A 39 6.33 -4.98 -6.38
N LEU A 40 5.65 -4.07 -7.08
CA LEU A 40 4.19 -3.95 -6.99
C LEU A 40 3.41 -4.88 -7.93
N SER A 41 4.07 -5.67 -8.78
CA SER A 41 3.39 -6.54 -9.76
C SER A 41 2.37 -7.53 -9.13
N PRO A 42 2.66 -8.12 -7.95
CA PRO A 42 1.70 -9.02 -7.28
C PRO A 42 0.50 -8.30 -6.68
N PHE A 43 0.61 -7.00 -6.38
CA PHE A 43 -0.34 -6.27 -5.53
C PHE A 43 -1.16 -5.23 -6.29
N VAL A 44 -0.63 -4.71 -7.42
CA VAL A 44 -1.21 -3.60 -8.15
C VAL A 44 -1.41 -4.01 -9.61
N SER A 45 -2.57 -3.69 -10.17
CA SER A 45 -2.86 -3.94 -11.58
C SER A 45 -1.89 -3.16 -12.48
N SER A 46 -1.73 -3.56 -13.74
CA SER A 46 -0.86 -2.84 -14.69
C SER A 46 -1.29 -1.37 -14.89
N SER A 47 -2.57 -1.09 -14.71
CA SER A 47 -3.18 0.24 -14.63
C SER A 47 -4.11 0.35 -13.43
N LEU A 48 -4.19 1.54 -12.84
CA LEU A 48 -5.07 1.85 -11.72
C LEU A 48 -5.57 3.29 -11.78
N ALA A 49 -6.60 3.62 -11.01
CA ALA A 49 -7.02 5.00 -10.76
C ALA A 49 -6.58 5.45 -9.37
N TYR A 50 -5.72 6.46 -9.28
CA TYR A 50 -5.29 7.08 -8.02
C TYR A 50 -5.95 8.46 -7.86
N ASN A 51 -6.80 8.63 -6.83
CA ASN A 51 -7.60 9.85 -6.64
C ASN A 51 -8.30 10.31 -7.93
N ASN A 52 -8.94 9.35 -8.61
CA ASN A 52 -9.62 9.50 -9.91
C ASN A 52 -8.70 9.80 -11.11
N GLN A 53 -7.38 9.83 -10.94
CA GLN A 53 -6.43 10.00 -12.04
C GLN A 53 -5.92 8.63 -12.52
N PRO A 54 -5.96 8.33 -13.84
CA PRO A 54 -5.41 7.10 -14.36
C PRO A 54 -3.88 7.11 -14.24
N LEU A 55 -3.32 6.02 -13.72
CA LEU A 55 -1.89 5.78 -13.61
C LEU A 55 -1.55 4.38 -14.16
N THR A 56 -0.32 4.22 -14.60
CA THR A 56 0.29 2.90 -14.74
C THR A 56 0.85 2.45 -13.39
N ARG A 57 1.06 1.13 -13.23
CA ARG A 57 1.76 0.59 -12.06
C ARG A 57 3.12 1.25 -11.85
N ASP A 58 3.89 1.49 -12.92
CA ASP A 58 5.22 2.07 -12.82
C ASP A 58 5.18 3.53 -12.32
N GLN A 59 4.16 4.29 -12.73
CA GLN A 59 3.94 5.63 -12.19
C GLN A 59 3.58 5.57 -10.69
N TYR A 60 2.74 4.62 -10.28
CA TYR A 60 2.40 4.42 -8.87
C TYR A 60 3.60 3.96 -8.03
N THR A 61 4.42 3.03 -8.54
CA THR A 61 5.70 2.63 -7.96
C THR A 61 6.61 3.84 -7.77
N SER A 62 6.67 4.74 -8.76
CA SER A 62 7.49 5.95 -8.70
C SER A 62 7.00 6.94 -7.63
N ILE A 63 5.68 7.07 -7.41
CA ILE A 63 5.12 7.87 -6.32
C ILE A 63 5.63 7.34 -4.98
N ILE A 64 5.48 6.04 -4.74
CA ILE A 64 5.91 5.39 -3.48
C ILE A 64 7.42 5.52 -3.27
N ALA A 65 8.24 5.25 -4.30
CA ALA A 65 9.70 5.36 -4.22
C ALA A 65 10.16 6.81 -3.94
N SER A 66 9.45 7.80 -4.53
CA SER A 66 9.70 9.21 -4.27
C SER A 66 9.37 9.59 -2.82
N SER A 67 8.28 9.05 -2.26
CA SER A 67 7.94 9.23 -0.84
C SER A 67 9.04 8.68 0.08
N VAL A 68 9.59 7.49 -0.20
CA VAL A 68 10.74 6.95 0.58
C VAL A 68 11.98 7.81 0.43
N THR A 69 12.22 8.39 -0.75
CA THR A 69 13.34 9.31 -0.94
C THR A 69 13.17 10.59 -0.11
N GLN A 70 11.96 11.14 -0.04
CA GLN A 70 11.62 12.33 0.75
C GLN A 70 11.58 12.05 2.26
N PHE A 71 11.13 10.86 2.66
CA PHE A 71 10.96 10.40 4.04
C PHE A 71 11.67 9.04 4.23
N PRO A 72 12.99 9.00 4.46
CA PRO A 72 13.75 7.74 4.49
C PRO A 72 13.34 6.78 5.61
N ASP A 73 12.80 7.30 6.71
CA ASP A 73 12.32 6.55 7.87
C ASP A 73 10.80 6.28 7.81
N LEU A 74 10.14 6.57 6.69
CA LEU A 74 8.71 6.37 6.48
C LEU A 74 8.29 4.94 6.80
N ARG A 75 7.22 4.78 7.58
CA ARG A 75 6.60 3.47 7.81
C ARG A 75 5.11 3.55 7.57
N TYR A 76 4.61 2.61 6.78
CA TYR A 76 3.17 2.41 6.59
C TYR A 76 2.67 1.54 7.75
N VAL A 77 1.99 2.15 8.72
CA VAL A 77 1.46 1.44 9.90
C VAL A 77 -0.08 1.44 9.85
N PRO A 78 -0.74 0.32 9.51
CA PRO A 78 -2.19 0.24 9.57
C PRO A 78 -2.66 0.27 11.04
N VAL A 79 -3.31 1.35 11.45
CA VAL A 79 -3.90 1.51 12.79
C VAL A 79 -5.39 1.20 12.83
N SER A 80 -6.05 1.17 11.67
CA SER A 80 -7.40 0.65 11.50
C SER A 80 -7.52 0.03 10.12
N LEU A 81 -8.17 -1.13 10.02
CA LEU A 81 -8.30 -1.89 8.79
C LEU A 81 -9.69 -2.52 8.72
N VAL A 82 -10.41 -2.24 7.65
CA VAL A 82 -11.67 -2.88 7.28
C VAL A 82 -11.46 -3.53 5.92
N VAL A 83 -11.89 -4.78 5.80
CA VAL A 83 -11.77 -5.57 4.58
C VAL A 83 -13.14 -6.12 4.26
N GLU A 84 -13.59 -5.90 3.04
CA GLU A 84 -14.77 -6.50 2.43
C GLU A 84 -14.26 -7.37 1.28
N GLU A 85 -14.54 -8.67 1.36
CA GLU A 85 -14.23 -9.64 0.31
C GLU A 85 -15.57 -10.07 -0.28
N ASP A 86 -15.68 -10.09 -1.61
CA ASP A 86 -16.86 -10.65 -2.26
C ASP A 86 -16.96 -12.14 -1.87
N ASP A 87 -18.20 -12.62 -1.70
CA ASP A 87 -18.45 -13.99 -1.22
C ASP A 87 -17.75 -15.01 -2.12
N ASP A 88 -16.97 -15.88 -1.48
CA ASP A 88 -16.36 -17.03 -2.12
C ASP A 88 -17.47 -18.07 -2.34
N ASP A 89 -18.12 -18.06 -3.50
CA ASP A 89 -19.16 -19.04 -3.88
C ASP A 89 -18.62 -20.49 -3.95
N GLY A 90 -17.36 -20.71 -3.56
CA GLY A 90 -16.68 -22.00 -3.49
C GLY A 90 -16.05 -22.41 -4.82
N ASP A 91 -16.06 -21.51 -5.81
CA ASP A 91 -15.37 -21.67 -7.07
C ASP A 91 -14.01 -20.95 -7.01
N ASP A 92 -12.95 -21.75 -6.87
CA ASP A 92 -11.56 -21.26 -6.82
C ASP A 92 -11.11 -20.57 -8.12
N ASP A 93 -11.89 -20.68 -9.22
CA ASP A 93 -11.58 -20.09 -10.52
C ASP A 93 -12.23 -18.70 -10.76
N GLU A 94 -13.09 -18.20 -9.86
CA GLU A 94 -13.70 -16.87 -10.03
C GLU A 94 -12.81 -15.71 -9.51
N PRO A 95 -12.84 -14.53 -10.18
CA PRO A 95 -12.07 -13.37 -9.75
C PRO A 95 -12.62 -12.82 -8.43
N LYS A 96 -11.83 -12.95 -7.36
CA LYS A 96 -12.14 -12.32 -6.07
C LYS A 96 -11.92 -10.82 -6.16
N ASN A 97 -13.01 -10.08 -6.05
CA ASN A 97 -12.96 -8.64 -5.83
C ASN A 97 -13.09 -8.36 -4.34
N GLY A 98 -12.81 -7.11 -4.00
CA GLY A 98 -13.04 -6.67 -2.64
C GLY A 98 -12.60 -5.24 -2.46
N LYS A 99 -12.81 -4.77 -1.25
CA LYS A 99 -12.48 -3.41 -0.84
C LYS A 99 -11.68 -3.46 0.45
N VAL A 100 -10.68 -2.59 0.53
CA VAL A 100 -9.96 -2.35 1.76
C VAL A 100 -10.09 -0.88 2.11
N ALA A 101 -10.49 -0.59 3.33
CA ALA A 101 -10.36 0.74 3.92
C ALA A 101 -9.33 0.67 5.05
N ALA A 102 -8.31 1.52 4.98
CA ALA A 102 -7.27 1.59 5.99
C ALA A 102 -7.08 3.02 6.48
N ARG A 103 -6.80 3.15 7.78
CA ARG A 103 -6.16 4.32 8.35
C ARG A 103 -4.70 3.96 8.59
N LEU A 104 -3.80 4.61 7.86
CA LEU A 104 -2.36 4.45 8.02
C LEU A 104 -1.82 5.59 8.87
N GLU A 105 -1.01 5.26 9.87
CA GLU A 105 -0.21 6.22 10.62
C GLU A 105 1.18 6.32 10.00
N PHE A 106 1.63 7.55 9.83
CA PHE A 106 3.00 7.85 9.45
C PHE A 106 3.65 8.65 10.57
N VAL A 107 4.79 8.17 11.06
CA VAL A 107 5.71 8.91 11.92
C VAL A 107 7.07 8.88 11.24
N CYS A 108 7.48 10.00 10.67
CA CYS A 108 8.67 10.08 9.81
C CYS A 108 9.33 11.45 9.87
N THR A 109 10.49 11.56 9.24
CA THR A 109 11.36 12.73 9.24
C THR A 109 11.62 13.14 7.77
N PRO A 110 11.02 14.23 7.28
CA PRO A 110 11.28 14.70 5.93
C PRO A 110 12.73 15.18 5.80
N LYS A 111 13.34 14.95 4.63
CA LYS A 111 14.64 15.52 4.30
C LYS A 111 14.58 17.03 4.10
N GLU A 112 13.53 17.49 3.44
CA GLU A 112 13.30 18.89 3.07
C GLU A 112 12.12 19.47 3.84
N GLU A 113 11.84 20.76 3.64
CA GLU A 113 10.61 21.35 4.17
C GLU A 113 9.37 20.60 3.66
N TYR A 114 8.43 20.32 4.57
CA TYR A 114 7.17 19.66 4.24
C TYR A 114 6.01 20.30 5.00
N LYS A 115 5.08 20.91 4.24
CA LYS A 115 3.88 21.57 4.77
C LYS A 115 4.18 22.58 5.87
N GLY A 116 5.23 23.38 5.70
CA GLY A 116 5.67 24.41 6.65
C GLY A 116 6.51 23.89 7.81
N VAL A 117 6.78 22.59 7.88
CA VAL A 117 7.67 22.00 8.89
C VAL A 117 9.09 21.88 8.32
N PRO A 118 10.13 22.39 9.00
CA PRO A 118 11.51 22.26 8.53
C PRO A 118 11.97 20.81 8.40
N GLY A 119 12.77 20.53 7.36
CA GLY A 119 13.45 19.25 7.19
C GLY A 119 14.24 18.84 8.44
N GLY A 120 14.28 17.53 8.71
CA GLY A 120 14.89 16.97 9.92
C GLY A 120 13.98 16.99 11.16
N THR A 121 12.81 17.65 11.10
CA THR A 121 11.83 17.64 12.20
C THR A 121 10.92 16.44 12.09
N LYS A 122 10.83 15.61 13.13
CA LYS A 122 9.93 14.46 13.13
C LYS A 122 8.47 14.91 13.14
N ILE A 123 7.69 14.33 12.23
CA ILE A 123 6.27 14.63 12.06
C ILE A 123 5.41 13.37 12.18
N ARG A 124 4.12 13.60 12.44
CA ARG A 124 3.06 12.61 12.40
C ARG A 124 1.95 13.10 11.49
N PHE A 125 1.38 12.19 10.71
CA PHE A 125 0.13 12.40 9.99
C PHE A 125 -0.52 11.05 9.70
N TYR A 126 -1.76 11.10 9.22
CA TYR A 126 -2.52 9.91 8.85
C TYR A 126 -2.97 9.98 7.41
N GLU A 127 -3.09 8.81 6.79
CA GLU A 127 -3.79 8.63 5.52
C GLU A 127 -5.03 7.77 5.77
N HIS A 128 -6.18 8.25 5.31
CA HIS A 128 -7.37 7.42 5.14
C HIS A 128 -7.44 7.02 3.68
N VAL A 129 -7.30 5.73 3.42
CA VAL A 129 -7.18 5.21 2.07
C VAL A 129 -8.16 4.07 1.84
N PHE A 130 -8.82 4.12 0.69
CA PHE A 130 -9.76 3.13 0.21
C PHE A 130 -9.21 2.53 -1.08
N TYR A 131 -9.21 1.20 -1.14
CA TYR A 131 -8.73 0.41 -2.27
C TYR A 131 -9.88 -0.41 -2.85
N ASP A 132 -9.96 -0.45 -4.17
CA ASP A 132 -10.71 -1.49 -4.88
C ASP A 132 -9.73 -2.52 -5.43
N PHE A 133 -10.11 -3.79 -5.30
CA PHE A 133 -9.35 -4.94 -5.78
C PHE A 133 -10.15 -5.71 -6.83
N GLU A 134 -9.45 -6.18 -7.85
CA GLU A 134 -9.92 -7.14 -8.85
C GLU A 134 -8.84 -8.22 -9.02
N ASP A 135 -9.19 -9.50 -8.87
CA ASP A 135 -8.22 -10.63 -8.88
C ASP A 135 -7.01 -10.35 -7.97
N LEU A 136 -7.29 -9.96 -6.72
CA LEU A 136 -6.30 -9.59 -5.70
C LEU A 136 -5.35 -8.43 -6.06
N ARG A 137 -5.61 -7.69 -7.14
CA ARG A 137 -4.78 -6.52 -7.50
C ARG A 137 -5.54 -5.23 -7.30
N ILE A 138 -4.86 -4.23 -6.76
CA ILE A 138 -5.37 -2.87 -6.60
C ILE A 138 -5.63 -2.28 -7.98
N THR A 139 -6.88 -1.89 -8.24
CA THR A 139 -7.31 -1.19 -9.46
C THR A 139 -7.71 0.27 -9.19
N ARG A 140 -8.01 0.61 -7.93
CA ARG A 140 -8.30 1.99 -7.52
C ARG A 140 -7.75 2.28 -6.13
N VAL A 141 -7.26 3.50 -5.95
CA VAL A 141 -6.81 4.05 -4.66
C VAL A 141 -7.47 5.42 -4.50
N ASN A 142 -8.21 5.62 -3.42
CA ASN A 142 -8.68 6.94 -2.99
C ASN A 142 -8.08 7.26 -1.63
N ALA A 143 -7.16 8.22 -1.59
CA ALA A 143 -6.37 8.59 -0.43
C ALA A 143 -6.64 10.03 -0.01
N LEU A 144 -6.87 10.22 1.30
CA LEU A 144 -6.98 11.51 1.97
C LEU A 144 -5.98 11.58 3.12
N PHE A 145 -5.14 12.61 3.11
CA PHE A 145 -4.15 12.85 4.16
C PHE A 145 -4.67 13.85 5.19
N SER A 146 -4.36 13.62 6.46
CA SER A 146 -4.60 14.60 7.52
C SER A 146 -3.64 15.78 7.43
N GLU A 147 -3.85 16.76 8.32
CA GLU A 147 -2.83 17.72 8.67
C GLU A 147 -1.60 17.05 9.30
N VAL A 148 -0.48 17.76 9.22
CA VAL A 148 0.80 17.33 9.79
C VAL A 148 0.95 17.91 11.19
N GLU A 149 1.40 17.06 12.11
CA GLU A 149 1.68 17.41 13.49
C GLU A 149 3.18 17.20 13.77
N VAL A 150 3.82 18.15 14.46
CA VAL A 150 5.19 17.96 14.95
C VAL A 150 5.18 17.01 16.14
N VAL A 151 6.04 16.00 16.13
CA VAL A 151 6.22 15.09 17.26
C VAL A 151 7.22 15.71 18.22
N VAL A 152 6.73 16.13 19.40
CA VAL A 152 7.53 16.69 20.49
C VAL A 152 8.09 15.60 21.41
#